data_AF-A0A8H4X261-F1
#
_entry.id   AF-A0A8H4X261-F1
#
_cell.length_a   1.000
_cell.length_b   1.000
_cell.length_c   1.000
_cell.angle_alpha   90.00
_cell.angle_beta   90.00
_cell.angle_gamma   90.00
#
_symmetry.space_group_name_H-M   'P 1'
#
loop_
_entity.id
_entity.type
_entity.pdbx_description
1 polymer ?
#
loop_
_entity_poly.entity_id
_entity_poly.type
_entity_poly.pdbx_seq_one_letter_code
_entity_poly.pdbx_strand_id
1 'polypeptide(L)'
;MPSKEEEVQDSLTNCPRGSSTPPFDTAPRTSIRTVRVPELQALPQGVPPPPTALETEDYYGLWCNKPRLIARSNYPDDQWSGLCNNWSQVEDSHPLKLLWSEPEVNIQKEFARALEYTQWTFFEPCRIGSSLQESQVKLLVIVEAGSTSWPHAWIVARMCRNILRSYDITDVEVEVQECTGCWVVMRIRESVGPEVTVQDCPICH
;
A
#
# COMPACT_ATOMS: atom_id res chain seq x y z
N MET A 1 -42.08 67.61 1.53
CA MET A 1 -41.18 68.75 1.76
C MET A 1 -41.83 69.58 2.85
N PRO A 2 -41.21 69.84 4.01
CA PRO A 2 -39.77 69.87 4.33
C PRO A 2 -39.36 68.74 5.32
N SER A 3 -38.17 68.64 5.93
CA SER A 3 -36.75 68.73 5.55
C SER A 3 -35.92 68.52 6.84
N LYS A 4 -34.71 67.92 6.71
CA LYS A 4 -33.53 67.91 7.63
C LYS A 4 -33.57 66.93 8.81
N GLU A 5 -32.60 66.00 8.95
CA GLU A 5 -31.16 66.18 9.33
C GLU A 5 -31.08 66.90 10.70
N GLU A 6 -30.40 66.43 11.74
CA GLU A 6 -29.02 65.95 11.79
C GLU A 6 -28.74 65.39 13.22
N GLU A 7 -27.49 64.99 13.41
CA GLU A 7 -26.93 64.03 14.36
C GLU A 7 -26.36 64.68 15.65
N VAL A 8 -25.89 63.82 16.58
CA VAL A 8 -24.89 64.07 17.67
C VAL A 8 -25.39 64.85 18.90
N GLN A 9 -24.99 64.63 20.16
CA GLN A 9 -24.39 63.57 20.99
C GLN A 9 -24.30 64.18 22.41
N ASP A 10 -24.28 63.32 23.43
CA ASP A 10 -23.44 63.44 24.65
C ASP A 10 -24.10 63.61 26.03
N SER A 11 -23.46 62.96 27.00
CA SER A 11 -23.47 63.17 28.46
C SER A 11 -24.36 62.27 29.34
N LEU A 12 -23.66 61.31 29.97
CA LEU A 12 -24.01 60.42 31.07
C LEU A 12 -24.53 61.15 32.33
N THR A 13 -25.39 60.49 33.15
CA THR A 13 -25.19 60.26 34.61
C THR A 13 -26.39 59.50 35.27
N ASN A 14 -26.06 58.33 35.82
CA ASN A 14 -26.59 57.56 36.98
C ASN A 14 -28.07 57.10 37.13
N CYS A 15 -28.18 55.77 37.30
CA CYS A 15 -29.29 54.88 37.67
C CYS A 15 -29.89 55.13 39.09
N PRO A 16 -30.87 54.33 39.62
CA PRO A 16 -31.56 53.14 39.07
C PRO A 16 -33.10 53.10 39.31
N ARG A 17 -33.81 52.13 38.69
CA ARG A 17 -34.67 51.12 39.36
C ARG A 17 -35.70 50.49 38.41
N GLY A 18 -35.46 49.22 38.08
CA GLY A 18 -36.44 48.13 38.01
C GLY A 18 -37.47 48.12 36.88
N SER A 19 -37.39 47.14 35.98
CA SER A 19 -38.45 46.12 35.78
C SER A 19 -38.15 45.23 34.57
N SER A 20 -37.82 43.98 34.87
CA SER A 20 -38.16 42.73 34.18
C SER A 20 -38.47 42.72 32.67
N THR A 21 -37.48 42.28 31.87
CA THR A 21 -37.71 41.46 30.66
C THR A 21 -36.47 40.55 30.46
N PRO A 22 -36.60 39.21 30.36
CA PRO A 22 -35.45 38.37 30.01
C PRO A 22 -35.10 38.55 28.52
N PRO A 23 -33.82 38.50 28.14
CA PRO A 23 -33.42 38.64 26.74
C PRO A 23 -33.76 37.38 25.94
N PHE A 24 -34.21 37.59 24.70
CA PHE A 24 -34.15 36.58 23.66
C PHE A 24 -32.69 36.20 23.44
N ASP A 25 -32.30 35.02 23.91
CA ASP A 25 -31.00 34.41 23.60
C ASP A 25 -31.25 33.05 22.94
N THR A 26 -31.67 33.09 21.68
CA THR A 26 -31.77 31.89 20.84
C THR A 26 -30.42 31.63 20.19
N ALA A 27 -29.43 31.24 20.98
CA ALA A 27 -28.24 30.59 20.44
C ALA A 27 -28.69 29.26 19.78
N PRO A 28 -28.31 28.97 18.51
CA PRO A 28 -28.62 27.69 17.91
C PRO A 28 -27.84 26.62 18.68
N ARG A 29 -28.56 25.84 19.49
CA ARG A 29 -28.05 24.66 20.17
C ARG A 29 -27.87 23.53 19.15
N THR A 30 -26.99 23.71 18.17
CA THR A 30 -26.47 22.60 17.39
C THR A 30 -25.51 21.85 18.32
N SER A 31 -26.08 20.86 19.03
CA SER A 31 -25.29 19.81 19.65
C SER A 31 -24.61 19.06 18.51
N ILE A 32 -23.42 19.53 18.13
CA ILE A 32 -22.50 18.74 17.31
C ILE A 32 -22.09 17.60 18.22
N ARG A 33 -22.77 16.46 18.08
CA ARG A 33 -22.24 15.19 18.55
C ARG A 33 -20.93 15.01 17.79
N THR A 34 -19.81 15.31 18.45
CA THR A 34 -18.50 14.86 18.01
C THR A 34 -18.55 13.34 18.01
N VAL A 35 -18.84 12.76 16.84
CA VAL A 35 -18.59 11.36 16.59
C VAL A 35 -17.08 11.23 16.73
N ARG A 36 -16.62 10.60 17.83
CA ARG A 36 -15.23 10.17 17.91
C ARG A 36 -15.03 9.20 16.75
N VAL A 37 -14.35 9.68 15.71
CA VAL A 37 -13.71 8.80 14.74
C VAL A 37 -12.87 7.83 15.57
N PRO A 38 -13.05 6.51 15.43
CA PRO A 38 -12.18 5.56 16.11
C PRO A 38 -10.74 5.92 15.72
N GLU A 39 -9.97 6.29 16.73
CA GLU A 39 -8.54 6.55 16.61
C GLU A 39 -7.94 5.29 16.00
N LEU A 40 -7.48 5.39 14.74
CA LEU A 40 -6.76 4.33 14.06
C LEU A 40 -5.70 3.83 15.02
N GLN A 41 -5.83 2.58 15.47
CA GLN A 41 -4.90 2.00 16.44
C GLN A 41 -3.49 2.20 15.92
N ALA A 42 -2.69 2.97 16.65
CA ALA A 42 -1.31 3.24 16.28
C ALA A 42 -0.57 1.90 16.13
N LEU A 43 0.11 1.73 15.00
CA LEU A 43 0.89 0.52 14.72
C LEU A 43 1.93 0.28 15.82
N PRO A 44 2.28 -0.98 16.13
CA PRO A 44 3.30 -1.29 17.12
C PRO A 44 4.61 -0.54 16.81
N GLN A 45 5.35 -0.12 17.85
CA GLN A 45 6.63 0.56 17.67
C GLN A 45 7.59 -0.28 16.79
N GLY A 46 8.15 0.34 15.76
CA GLY A 46 9.09 -0.29 14.82
C GLY A 46 8.45 -0.90 13.57
N VAL A 47 7.13 -0.87 13.45
CA VAL A 47 6.44 -1.15 12.17
C VAL A 47 6.30 0.16 11.40
N PRO A 48 6.80 0.25 10.16
CA PRO A 48 6.70 1.47 9.36
C PRO A 48 5.23 1.73 8.95
N PRO A 49 4.86 2.90 8.46
CA PRO A 49 3.52 3.09 7.90
C PRO A 49 3.29 2.21 6.65
N PRO A 50 2.04 1.98 6.24
CA PRO A 50 1.77 1.38 4.93
C PRO A 50 2.28 2.26 3.78
N PRO A 51 2.58 1.66 2.61
CA PRO A 51 2.74 2.42 1.38
C PRO A 51 1.60 3.41 1.17
N THR A 52 1.90 4.54 0.56
CA THR A 52 0.86 5.52 0.23
C THR A 52 -0.12 4.95 -0.80
N ALA A 53 -1.32 5.52 -0.91
CA ALA A 53 -2.27 5.10 -1.95
C ALA A 53 -1.66 5.23 -3.36
N LEU A 54 -0.92 6.32 -3.59
CA LEU A 54 -0.20 6.55 -4.84
C LEU A 54 0.85 5.46 -5.08
N GLU A 55 1.67 5.13 -4.09
CA GLU A 55 2.65 4.04 -4.19
C GLU A 55 1.96 2.70 -4.45
N THR A 56 0.88 2.40 -3.72
CA THR A 56 0.12 1.15 -3.88
C THR A 56 -0.37 0.94 -5.31
N GLU A 57 -0.85 2.01 -5.97
CA GLU A 57 -1.48 1.95 -7.28
C GLU A 57 -0.52 2.14 -8.44
N ASP A 58 0.50 2.99 -8.27
CA ASP A 58 1.39 3.43 -9.36
C ASP A 58 2.80 2.86 -9.26
N TYR A 59 3.16 2.06 -8.23
CA TYR A 59 4.52 1.55 -8.07
C TYR A 59 5.06 0.87 -9.34
N TYR A 60 4.29 -0.04 -9.92
CA TYR A 60 4.66 -0.78 -11.15
C TYR A 60 4.36 -0.01 -12.46
N GLY A 61 3.87 1.23 -12.35
CA GLY A 61 3.63 2.14 -13.48
C GLY A 61 2.79 1.56 -14.63
N LEU A 62 3.46 1.26 -15.75
CA LEU A 62 2.85 0.88 -17.04
C LEU A 62 2.64 -0.62 -17.23
N TRP A 63 2.85 -1.45 -16.20
CA TRP A 63 2.60 -2.88 -16.33
C TRP A 63 1.14 -3.12 -16.74
N CYS A 64 0.92 -3.94 -17.76
CA CYS A 64 -0.39 -4.10 -18.41
C CYS A 64 -1.51 -4.48 -17.42
N ASN A 65 -1.15 -5.17 -16.34
CA ASN A 65 -2.09 -5.67 -15.34
C ASN A 65 -2.06 -4.87 -14.03
N LYS A 66 -1.34 -3.74 -14.00
CA LYS A 66 -1.21 -2.78 -12.89
C LYS A 66 -1.33 -3.45 -11.50
N PRO A 67 -0.36 -4.29 -11.11
CA PRO A 67 -0.38 -4.92 -9.81
C PRO A 67 -0.43 -3.85 -8.71
N ARG A 68 -1.07 -4.19 -7.59
CA ARG A 68 -1.11 -3.31 -6.43
C ARG A 68 0.01 -3.70 -5.48
N LEU A 69 0.92 -2.78 -5.21
CA LEU A 69 1.98 -3.01 -4.22
C LEU A 69 1.37 -2.99 -2.82
N ILE A 70 1.52 -4.08 -2.08
CA ILE A 70 1.05 -4.14 -0.70
C ILE A 70 2.19 -3.81 0.26
N ALA A 71 3.36 -4.44 0.12
CA ALA A 71 4.47 -4.21 1.05
C ALA A 71 5.84 -4.40 0.39
N ARG A 72 6.85 -3.68 0.90
CA ARG A 72 8.27 -3.84 0.53
C ARG A 72 9.11 -4.14 1.76
N SER A 73 10.06 -5.06 1.64
CA SER A 73 10.94 -5.47 2.75
C SER A 73 12.00 -4.44 3.12
N ASN A 74 12.28 -3.47 2.24
CA ASN A 74 13.19 -2.35 2.44
C ASN A 74 12.47 -1.06 2.85
N TYR A 75 11.16 -1.10 3.13
CA TYR A 75 10.44 0.06 3.65
C TYR A 75 10.62 0.18 5.18
N PRO A 76 10.93 1.38 5.72
CA PRO A 76 10.96 2.69 5.07
C PRO A 76 12.37 3.15 4.65
N ASP A 77 13.38 2.27 4.72
CA ASP A 77 14.79 2.60 4.45
C ASP A 77 15.03 3.10 3.01
N ASP A 78 14.18 2.66 2.07
CA ASP A 78 14.23 3.02 0.66
C ASP A 78 12.94 3.75 0.24
N GLN A 79 13.05 5.06 0.05
CA GLN A 79 11.93 5.89 -0.34
C GLN A 79 11.63 5.73 -1.83
N TRP A 80 10.38 5.39 -2.14
CA TRP A 80 9.91 5.31 -3.51
C TRP A 80 9.99 6.69 -4.19
N SER A 81 10.75 6.78 -5.28
CA SER A 81 11.01 8.04 -5.99
C SER A 81 10.26 8.18 -7.32
N GLY A 82 9.31 7.29 -7.62
CA GLY A 82 8.49 7.32 -8.84
C GLY A 82 8.34 5.96 -9.51
N LEU A 83 7.61 5.91 -10.63
CA LEU A 83 7.20 4.68 -11.30
C LEU A 83 8.38 3.74 -11.60
N CYS A 84 8.25 2.48 -11.18
CA CYS A 84 9.18 1.42 -11.53
C CYS A 84 8.84 0.85 -12.91
N ASN A 85 9.23 1.59 -13.95
CA ASN A 85 8.93 1.25 -15.34
C ASN A 85 10.05 0.43 -16.03
N ASN A 86 11.14 0.13 -15.34
CA ASN A 86 12.22 -0.70 -15.87
C ASN A 86 12.17 -2.10 -15.24
N TRP A 87 11.72 -3.07 -16.03
CA TRP A 87 11.64 -4.48 -15.63
C TRP A 87 12.48 -5.36 -16.55
N SER A 88 13.22 -6.28 -15.95
CA SER A 88 13.91 -7.35 -16.67
C SER A 88 13.98 -8.63 -15.84
N GLN A 89 14.31 -9.74 -16.48
CA GLN A 89 14.58 -10.99 -15.77
C GLN A 89 15.91 -10.92 -15.03
N VAL A 90 15.99 -11.63 -13.90
CA VAL A 90 17.26 -11.84 -13.20
C VAL A 90 18.13 -12.77 -14.04
N GLU A 91 19.41 -12.43 -14.18
CA GLU A 91 20.38 -13.23 -14.93
C GLU A 91 20.55 -14.62 -14.32
N ASP A 92 20.75 -15.66 -15.14
CA ASP A 92 20.91 -17.04 -14.65
C ASP A 92 22.16 -17.24 -13.79
N SER A 93 23.15 -16.36 -13.92
CA SER A 93 24.36 -16.35 -13.08
C SER A 93 24.15 -15.76 -11.68
N HIS A 94 23.00 -15.13 -11.42
CA HIS A 94 22.72 -14.52 -10.13
C HIS A 94 22.56 -15.60 -9.04
N PRO A 95 23.13 -15.43 -7.82
CA PRO A 95 23.03 -16.42 -6.74
C PRO A 95 21.59 -16.88 -6.44
N LEU A 96 20.64 -15.94 -6.47
CA LEU A 96 19.20 -16.26 -6.36
C LEU A 96 18.73 -17.29 -7.40
N LYS A 97 19.09 -17.13 -8.68
CA LYS A 97 18.63 -18.01 -9.78
C LYS A 97 19.28 -19.38 -9.72
N LEU A 98 20.56 -19.42 -9.34
CA LEU A 98 21.28 -20.66 -9.03
C LEU A 98 20.55 -21.40 -7.91
N LEU A 99 20.38 -20.75 -6.75
CA LEU A 99 19.69 -21.32 -5.59
C LEU A 99 18.24 -21.75 -5.89
N TRP A 100 17.54 -21.00 -6.74
CA TRP A 100 16.18 -21.35 -7.18
C TRP A 100 16.10 -22.67 -7.95
N SER A 101 17.22 -23.04 -8.60
CA SER A 101 17.34 -24.20 -9.47
C SER A 101 18.05 -25.39 -8.79
N GLU A 102 18.59 -25.19 -7.58
CA GLU A 102 19.29 -26.23 -6.84
C GLU A 102 18.33 -27.31 -6.31
N PRO A 103 18.47 -28.58 -6.72
CA PRO A 103 17.54 -29.63 -6.31
C PRO A 103 17.70 -30.03 -4.82
N GLU A 104 18.91 -29.86 -4.27
CA GLU A 104 19.22 -30.21 -2.88
C GLU A 104 18.77 -29.13 -1.88
N VAL A 105 18.71 -27.87 -2.32
CA VAL A 105 18.30 -26.74 -1.49
C VAL A 105 16.99 -26.17 -2.00
N ASN A 106 15.90 -26.60 -1.37
CA ASN A 106 14.58 -26.18 -1.82
C ASN A 106 14.14 -24.87 -1.13
N ILE A 107 14.74 -23.76 -1.55
CA ILE A 107 14.38 -22.43 -1.03
C ILE A 107 12.89 -22.11 -1.26
N GLN A 108 12.28 -22.63 -2.34
CA GLN A 108 10.85 -22.48 -2.60
C GLN A 108 10.00 -23.11 -1.49
N LYS A 109 10.41 -24.25 -0.91
CA LYS A 109 9.73 -24.86 0.25
C LYS A 109 9.86 -23.99 1.50
N GLU A 110 11.00 -23.33 1.70
CA GLU A 110 11.17 -22.41 2.83
C GLU A 110 10.26 -21.19 2.70
N PHE A 111 10.18 -20.60 1.49
CA PHE A 111 9.22 -19.55 1.22
C PHE A 111 7.78 -20.04 1.40
N ALA A 112 7.41 -21.18 0.83
CA ALA A 112 6.06 -21.74 0.98
C ALA A 112 5.70 -21.94 2.46
N ARG A 113 6.64 -22.37 3.31
CA ARG A 113 6.46 -22.48 4.76
C ARG A 113 6.29 -21.11 5.42
N ALA A 114 7.08 -20.11 5.02
CA ALA A 114 6.93 -18.74 5.52
C ALA A 114 5.58 -18.11 5.16
N LEU A 115 4.93 -18.62 4.12
CA LEU A 115 3.63 -18.17 3.63
C LEU A 115 2.48 -19.13 3.95
N GLU A 116 2.64 -20.05 4.93
CA GLU A 116 1.65 -21.07 5.30
C GLU A 116 0.23 -20.50 5.55
N TYR A 117 0.15 -19.26 6.06
CA TYR A 117 -1.10 -18.57 6.38
C TYR A 117 -1.46 -17.45 5.40
N THR A 118 -0.84 -17.43 4.22
CA THR A 118 -1.05 -16.41 3.18
C THR A 118 -1.63 -17.07 1.95
N GLN A 119 -2.67 -16.48 1.34
CA GLN A 119 -3.18 -16.93 0.05
C GLN A 119 -2.26 -16.42 -1.08
N TRP A 120 -1.14 -17.10 -1.26
CA TRP A 120 -0.16 -16.78 -2.29
C TRP A 120 -0.33 -17.68 -3.52
N THR A 121 0.08 -17.14 -4.66
CA THR A 121 -0.08 -17.79 -5.96
C THR A 121 1.26 -18.23 -6.53
N PHE A 122 2.24 -17.32 -6.59
CA PHE A 122 3.55 -17.60 -7.16
C PHE A 122 4.62 -16.62 -6.64
N PHE A 123 5.89 -17.01 -6.79
CA PHE A 123 7.06 -16.18 -6.52
C PHE A 123 7.81 -15.82 -7.79
N GLU A 124 8.07 -14.54 -8.06
CA GLU A 124 8.80 -14.13 -9.26
C GLU A 124 10.08 -13.37 -8.95
N PRO A 125 11.26 -13.96 -9.22
CA PRO A 125 12.53 -13.22 -9.26
C PRO A 125 12.56 -12.30 -10.48
N CYS A 126 12.77 -11.01 -10.28
CA CYS A 126 12.97 -10.05 -11.36
C CYS A 126 13.89 -8.91 -10.96
N ARG A 127 14.25 -8.07 -11.93
CA ARG A 127 14.89 -6.79 -11.70
C ARG A 127 13.85 -5.69 -11.89
N ILE A 128 13.77 -4.79 -10.92
CA ILE A 128 12.85 -3.65 -10.93
C ILE A 128 13.61 -2.38 -10.60
N GLY A 129 13.45 -1.37 -11.44
CA GLY A 129 14.03 -0.04 -11.24
C GLY A 129 13.15 1.05 -11.85
N SER A 130 13.61 2.29 -11.70
CA SER A 130 13.00 3.47 -12.31
C SER A 130 14.03 4.20 -13.17
N SER A 131 13.62 5.27 -13.85
CA SER A 131 14.57 6.16 -14.53
C SER A 131 15.53 6.88 -13.56
N LEU A 132 15.20 6.92 -12.27
CA LEU A 132 15.96 7.60 -11.22
C LEU A 132 16.74 6.65 -10.31
N GLN A 133 16.47 5.35 -10.38
CA GLN A 133 17.03 4.34 -9.49
C GLN A 133 17.41 3.10 -10.29
N GLU A 134 18.64 2.63 -10.12
CA GLU A 134 19.12 1.41 -10.76
C GLU A 134 18.20 0.21 -10.47
N SER A 135 18.09 -0.69 -11.45
CA SER A 135 17.28 -1.88 -11.32
C SER A 135 17.84 -2.85 -10.28
N GLN A 136 17.13 -2.94 -9.15
CA GLN A 136 17.43 -3.83 -8.05
C GLN A 136 16.82 -5.20 -8.29
N VAL A 137 17.45 -6.25 -7.77
CA VAL A 137 16.87 -7.60 -7.79
C VAL A 137 15.77 -7.66 -6.73
N LYS A 138 14.57 -8.06 -7.16
CA LYS A 138 13.39 -8.21 -6.33
C LYS A 138 12.89 -9.65 -6.42
N LEU A 139 12.38 -10.15 -5.29
CA LEU A 139 11.51 -11.32 -5.25
C LEU A 139 10.07 -10.85 -5.05
N LEU A 140 9.24 -11.01 -6.07
CA LEU A 140 7.83 -10.69 -5.97
C LEU A 140 7.07 -11.87 -5.38
N VAL A 141 6.31 -11.61 -4.33
CA VAL A 141 5.32 -12.52 -3.75
C VAL A 141 3.95 -12.08 -4.25
N ILE A 142 3.35 -12.90 -5.10
CA ILE A 142 2.04 -12.59 -5.68
C ILE A 142 0.97 -13.26 -4.81
N VAL A 143 0.06 -12.45 -4.28
CA VAL A 143 -1.05 -12.89 -3.43
C VAL A 143 -2.39 -12.67 -4.12
N GLU A 144 -3.42 -13.41 -3.68
CA GLU A 144 -4.78 -13.22 -4.14
C GLU A 144 -5.29 -11.82 -3.74
N ALA A 145 -6.03 -11.17 -4.63
CA ALA A 145 -6.50 -9.80 -4.41
C ALA A 145 -7.43 -9.73 -3.18
N GLY A 146 -7.14 -8.81 -2.25
CA GLY A 146 -7.90 -8.64 -1.02
C GLY A 146 -7.68 -9.73 0.03
N SER A 147 -6.77 -10.68 -0.22
CA SER A 147 -6.52 -11.81 0.70
C SER A 147 -5.63 -11.47 1.89
N THR A 148 -4.87 -10.38 1.81
CA THR A 148 -3.91 -10.00 2.85
C THR A 148 -4.06 -8.53 3.24
N SER A 149 -3.69 -8.25 4.49
CA SER A 149 -3.50 -6.88 4.97
C SER A 149 -2.05 -6.44 4.80
N TRP A 150 -1.81 -5.12 4.77
CA TRP A 150 -0.46 -4.57 4.73
C TRP A 150 0.44 -5.04 5.89
N PRO A 151 0.02 -5.05 7.18
CA PRO A 151 0.90 -5.49 8.27
C PRO A 151 1.38 -6.94 8.11
N HIS A 152 0.47 -7.82 7.68
CA HIS A 152 0.80 -9.22 7.40
C HIS A 152 1.74 -9.36 6.21
N ALA A 153 1.45 -8.66 5.11
CA ALA A 153 2.30 -8.65 3.92
C ALA A 153 3.72 -8.12 4.23
N TRP A 154 3.86 -7.11 5.08
CA TRP A 154 5.16 -6.59 5.48
C TRP A 154 5.97 -7.61 6.31
N ILE A 155 5.32 -8.35 7.20
CA ILE A 155 5.95 -9.46 7.94
C ILE A 155 6.43 -10.53 6.96
N VAL A 156 5.57 -10.96 6.03
CA VAL A 156 5.91 -11.95 5.00
C VAL A 156 7.11 -11.50 4.17
N ALA A 157 7.10 -10.27 3.67
CA ALA A 157 8.20 -9.71 2.88
C ALA A 157 9.53 -9.80 3.64
N ARG A 158 9.53 -9.44 4.94
CA ARG A 158 10.74 -9.50 5.78
C ARG A 158 11.16 -10.92 6.12
N MET A 159 10.22 -11.84 6.33
CA MET A 159 10.54 -13.26 6.55
C MET A 159 11.24 -13.85 5.33
N CYS A 160 10.72 -13.61 4.12
CA CYS A 160 11.37 -14.04 2.88
C CYS A 160 12.75 -13.39 2.69
N ARG A 161 12.89 -12.09 3.00
CA ARG A 161 14.20 -11.40 2.96
C ARG A 161 15.19 -12.05 3.93
N ASN A 162 14.74 -12.45 5.12
CA ASN A 162 15.61 -13.11 6.09
C ASN A 162 16.02 -14.53 5.65
N ILE A 163 15.13 -15.27 4.99
CA ILE A 163 15.46 -16.56 4.36
C ILE A 163 16.57 -16.36 3.32
N LEU A 164 16.41 -15.41 2.40
CA LEU A 164 17.43 -15.09 1.39
C LEU A 164 18.79 -14.76 2.02
N ARG A 165 18.78 -13.92 3.05
CA ARG A 165 19.99 -13.54 3.79
C ARG A 165 20.65 -14.70 4.53
N SER A 166 19.90 -15.73 4.92
CA SER A 166 20.45 -16.93 5.53
C SER A 166 21.27 -17.78 4.55
N TYR A 167 21.08 -17.55 3.25
CA TYR A 167 21.85 -18.11 2.14
C TYR A 167 22.87 -17.11 1.56
N ASP A 168 23.24 -16.08 2.32
CA ASP A 168 24.17 -15.01 1.90
C ASP A 168 23.70 -14.19 0.68
N ILE A 169 22.41 -14.23 0.35
CA ILE A 169 21.80 -13.39 -0.70
C ILE A 169 21.32 -12.10 -0.05
N THR A 170 22.15 -11.05 -0.09
CA THR A 170 21.89 -9.79 0.62
C THR A 170 21.41 -8.64 -0.26
N ASP A 171 21.48 -8.79 -1.58
CA ASP A 171 21.16 -7.78 -2.60
C ASP A 171 19.74 -7.92 -3.17
N VAL A 172 18.95 -8.84 -2.62
CA VAL A 172 17.56 -9.08 -3.03
C VAL A 172 16.60 -8.52 -1.98
N GLU A 173 15.69 -7.68 -2.44
CA GLU A 173 14.55 -7.23 -1.65
C GLU A 173 13.27 -7.97 -2.05
N VAL A 174 12.30 -8.04 -1.15
CA VAL A 174 11.04 -8.76 -1.35
C VAL A 174 9.89 -7.79 -1.38
N GLU A 175 9.00 -7.97 -2.35
CA GLU A 175 7.79 -7.17 -2.49
C GLU A 175 6.58 -8.10 -2.50
N VAL A 176 5.53 -7.71 -1.78
CA VAL A 176 4.24 -8.42 -1.81
C VAL A 176 3.28 -7.58 -2.63
N GLN A 177 2.69 -8.19 -3.65
CA GLN A 177 1.75 -7.52 -4.56
C GLN A 177 0.49 -8.34 -4.76
N GLU A 178 -0.62 -7.64 -4.95
CA GLU A 178 -1.86 -8.22 -5.43
C GLU A 178 -1.92 -8.11 -6.95
N CYS A 179 -2.24 -9.21 -7.62
CA CYS A 179 -2.66 -9.15 -9.02
C CYS A 179 -4.18 -9.19 -9.09
N THR A 180 -4.77 -8.12 -9.60
CA THR A 180 -6.17 -8.09 -10.01
C THR A 180 -6.27 -8.54 -11.47
N GLY A 181 -6.69 -9.79 -11.74
CA GLY A 181 -6.97 -10.28 -13.10
C GLY A 181 -6.36 -11.64 -13.48
N CYS A 182 -6.58 -12.06 -14.74
CA CYS A 182 -6.29 -13.38 -15.37
C CYS A 182 -4.81 -13.85 -15.38
N TRP A 183 -3.90 -13.20 -14.64
CA TRP A 183 -2.47 -13.50 -14.63
C TRP A 183 -2.14 -14.98 -14.35
N VAL A 184 -2.92 -15.64 -13.49
CA VAL A 184 -2.76 -17.06 -13.19
C VAL A 184 -2.91 -17.93 -14.44
N VAL A 185 -3.89 -17.63 -15.30
CA VAL A 185 -4.21 -18.42 -16.49
C VAL A 185 -3.18 -18.21 -17.60
N MET A 186 -2.69 -16.98 -17.80
CA MET A 186 -1.68 -16.69 -18.83
C MET A 186 -0.32 -17.33 -18.51
N ARG A 187 0.14 -17.28 -17.25
CA ARG A 187 1.41 -17.90 -16.86
C ARG A 187 1.33 -19.43 -16.78
N ILE A 188 0.18 -20.00 -16.38
CA ILE A 188 -0.02 -21.46 -16.52
C ILE A 188 0.14 -21.83 -18.00
N ARG A 189 -0.54 -21.15 -18.94
CA ARG A 189 -0.40 -21.40 -20.39
C ARG A 189 1.04 -21.32 -20.89
N GLU A 190 1.83 -20.35 -20.42
CA GLU A 190 3.26 -20.25 -20.76
C GLU A 190 4.09 -21.40 -20.17
N SER A 191 3.71 -21.93 -19.00
CA SER A 191 4.46 -22.98 -18.29
C SER A 191 4.07 -24.41 -18.69
N VAL A 192 2.82 -24.65 -19.11
CA VAL A 192 2.32 -25.99 -19.48
C VAL A 192 2.33 -26.26 -20.99
N GLY A 193 2.64 -25.24 -21.80
CA GLY A 193 2.66 -25.33 -23.25
C GLY A 193 1.27 -25.18 -23.91
N PRO A 194 1.24 -24.92 -25.23
CA PRO A 194 0.02 -24.56 -25.96
C PRO A 194 -1.01 -25.71 -26.11
N GLU A 195 -0.64 -26.93 -25.74
CA GLU A 195 -1.49 -28.12 -25.88
C GLU A 195 -2.49 -28.31 -24.72
N VAL A 196 -2.32 -27.59 -23.63
CA VAL A 196 -3.21 -27.67 -22.46
C VAL A 196 -4.23 -26.54 -22.48
N THR A 197 -5.51 -26.89 -22.65
CA THR A 197 -6.63 -25.95 -22.60
C THR A 197 -6.88 -25.51 -21.16
N VAL A 198 -6.32 -24.37 -20.77
CA VAL A 198 -6.70 -23.67 -19.54
C VAL A 198 -7.96 -22.85 -19.82
N GLN A 199 -9.01 -23.05 -19.01
CA GLN A 199 -10.29 -22.34 -19.13
C GLN A 199 -10.05 -20.82 -19.04
N ASP A 200 -10.62 -20.06 -19.99
CA ASP A 200 -10.43 -18.61 -20.04
C ASP A 200 -11.00 -17.92 -18.79
N CYS A 201 -10.30 -16.90 -18.31
CA CYS A 201 -10.82 -16.07 -17.24
C CYS A 201 -11.99 -15.23 -17.78
N PRO A 202 -13.19 -15.30 -17.17
CA PRO A 202 -14.36 -14.58 -17.64
C PRO A 202 -14.24 -13.05 -17.54
N ILE A 203 -13.17 -12.54 -16.91
CA ILE A 203 -12.86 -11.11 -16.75
C ILE A 203 -12.07 -10.55 -17.95
N CYS A 204 -11.47 -11.41 -18.79
CA CYS A 204 -10.54 -11.00 -19.84
C CYS A 204 -11.00 -11.31 -21.27
N HIS A 205 -12.32 -11.42 -21.48
CA HIS A 205 -12.91 -11.55 -22.81
C HIS A 205 -13.02 -10.22 -23.54
#